data_AF-A0A4U2ZYF7-F1
#
_entry.id   AF-A0A4U2ZYF7-F1
#
_cell.length_a   1.000
_cell.length_b   1.000
_cell.length_c   1.000
_cell.angle_alpha   90.00
_cell.angle_beta   90.00
_cell.angle_gamma   90.00
#
_symmetry.space_group_name_H-M   'P 1'
#
loop_
_entity.id
_entity.type
_entity.pdbx_description
1 polymer ?
#
loop_
_entity_poly.entity_id
_entity_poly.type
_entity_poly.pdbx_seq_one_letter_code
_entity_poly.pdbx_strand_id
1 'polypeptide(L)'
;METVSKVLEQINQYVWGLPTLLLLVGTGIILTVRLKGLQFSKLIYAHKLAFKKSEDTSSSGDISHFQALMTAMAATIGMGNIAGVATAV
;
A
#
# COMPACT_ATOMS: atom_id res chain seq x y z
N MET A 1 -25.27 -17.58 23.56
CA MET A 1 -23.84 -17.43 23.22
C MET A 1 -23.57 -17.79 21.75
N GLU A 2 -24.08 -18.91 21.23
CA GLU A 2 -23.79 -19.34 19.84
C GLU A 2 -24.37 -18.43 18.73
N THR A 3 -25.56 -17.86 18.92
CA THR A 3 -26.19 -16.96 17.92
C THR A 3 -25.42 -15.65 17.76
N VAL A 4 -24.86 -15.12 18.84
CA VAL A 4 -24.06 -13.89 18.82
C VAL A 4 -22.76 -14.12 18.05
N SER A 5 -22.07 -15.24 18.30
CA SER A 5 -20.88 -15.62 17.55
C SER A 5 -21.18 -15.80 16.06
N LYS A 6 -22.28 -16.48 15.70
CA LYS A 6 -22.67 -16.67 14.29
C LYS A 6 -22.92 -15.34 13.56
N VAL A 7 -23.60 -14.39 14.21
CA VAL A 7 -23.83 -13.06 13.62
C VAL A 7 -22.52 -12.28 13.46
N LEU A 8 -21.65 -12.33 14.47
CA LEU A 8 -20.32 -11.70 14.38
C LEU A 8 -19.47 -12.30 13.25
N GLU A 9 -19.55 -13.61 13.05
CA GLU A 9 -18.80 -14.33 12.04
C GLU A 9 -19.29 -14.00 10.62
N GLN A 10 -20.60 -13.84 10.43
CA GLN A 10 -21.18 -13.36 9.19
C GLN A 10 -20.76 -11.93 8.86
N ILE A 11 -20.77 -11.03 9.87
CA ILE A 11 -20.29 -9.65 9.69
C ILE A 11 -18.80 -9.65 9.35
N ASN A 12 -18.01 -10.46 10.04
CA ASN A 12 -16.57 -10.56 9.81
C ASN A 12 -16.26 -11.03 8.37
N GLN A 13 -16.97 -12.05 7.87
CA GLN A 13 -16.80 -12.52 6.49
C GLN A 13 -17.22 -11.48 5.45
N TYR A 14 -18.22 -10.65 5.74
CA TYR A 14 -18.65 -9.61 4.82
C TYR A 14 -17.69 -8.41 4.80
N VAL A 15 -17.22 -7.98 5.98
CA VAL A 15 -16.35 -6.80 6.11
C VAL A 15 -14.89 -7.12 5.77
N TRP A 16 -14.37 -8.28 6.14
CA TRP A 16 -12.96 -8.64 5.93
C TRP A 16 -12.73 -9.67 4.82
N GLY A 17 -13.80 -10.17 4.20
CA GLY A 17 -13.72 -11.16 3.12
C GLY A 17 -13.71 -10.54 1.73
N LEU A 18 -14.37 -11.24 0.81
CA LEU A 18 -14.40 -10.93 -0.62
C LEU A 18 -14.85 -9.49 -0.98
N PRO A 19 -15.87 -8.88 -0.32
CA PRO A 19 -16.34 -7.54 -0.70
C PRO A 19 -15.25 -6.46 -0.59
N THR A 20 -14.54 -6.41 0.54
CA THR A 20 -13.47 -5.42 0.76
C THR A 20 -12.28 -5.67 -0.15
N LEU A 21 -11.93 -6.94 -0.40
CA LEU A 21 -10.85 -7.29 -1.31
C LEU A 21 -11.17 -6.87 -2.75
N LEU A 22 -12.40 -7.10 -3.21
CA LEU A 22 -12.87 -6.64 -4.53
C LEU A 22 -12.89 -5.12 -4.64
N LEU A 23 -13.34 -4.40 -3.61
CA LEU A 23 -13.32 -2.94 -3.62
C LEU A 23 -11.90 -2.37 -3.66
N LEU A 24 -10.97 -2.97 -2.91
CA LEU A 24 -9.57 -2.56 -2.88
C LEU A 24 -8.91 -2.76 -4.26
N VAL A 25 -9.03 -3.97 -4.82
CA VAL A 25 -8.46 -4.30 -6.14
C VAL A 25 -9.15 -3.49 -7.23
N GLY A 26 -10.48 -3.37 -7.19
CA GLY A 26 -11.26 -2.59 -8.15
C GLY A 26 -10.87 -1.12 -8.16
N THR A 27 -10.71 -0.50 -7.00
CA THR A 27 -10.25 0.89 -6.89
C THR A 27 -8.83 1.03 -7.44
N GLY A 28 -7.94 0.09 -7.15
CA GLY A 28 -6.59 0.05 -7.70
C GLY A 28 -6.59 0.02 -9.23
N ILE A 29 -7.38 -0.88 -9.84
CA ILE A 29 -7.50 -1.00 -11.30
C ILE A 29 -8.09 0.27 -11.91
N ILE A 30 -9.17 0.81 -11.33
CA ILE A 30 -9.81 2.04 -11.81
C ILE A 30 -8.82 3.20 -11.83
N LEU A 31 -8.06 3.38 -10.75
CA LEU A 31 -7.02 4.41 -10.67
C LEU A 31 -5.91 4.16 -11.69
N THR A 32 -5.43 2.92 -11.83
CA THR A 32 -4.39 2.58 -12.81
C THR A 32 -4.82 2.91 -14.24
N VAL A 33 -6.07 2.59 -14.63
CA VAL A 33 -6.61 2.91 -15.96
C VAL A 33 -6.79 4.43 -16.13
N ARG A 34 -7.33 5.13 -15.12
CA ARG A 34 -7.54 6.59 -15.17
C ARG A 34 -6.23 7.36 -15.27
N LEU A 35 -5.18 6.89 -14.59
CA LEU A 35 -3.85 7.47 -14.65
C LEU A 35 -3.03 6.95 -15.84
N LYS A 36 -3.61 6.17 -16.77
CA LYS A 36 -2.94 5.60 -17.95
C LYS A 36 -1.67 4.81 -17.61
N GLY A 37 -1.69 4.05 -16.52
CA GLY A 37 -0.53 3.26 -16.09
C GLY A 37 0.65 4.12 -15.62
N LEU A 38 0.38 5.28 -15.03
CA LEU A 38 1.40 6.22 -14.51
C LEU A 38 2.46 5.54 -13.64
N GLN A 39 2.08 4.52 -12.88
CA GLN A 39 2.98 3.70 -12.07
C GLN A 39 4.17 3.20 -12.89
N PHE A 40 3.95 2.67 -14.10
CA PHE A 40 5.01 2.12 -14.94
C PHE A 40 5.89 3.20 -15.59
N SER A 41 5.28 4.30 -16.03
CA SER A 41 6.01 5.39 -16.71
C SER A 41 6.83 6.24 -15.73
N LYS A 42 6.29 6.52 -14.54
CA LYS A 42 6.93 7.40 -13.55
C LYS A 42 7.82 6.67 -12.55
N LEU A 43 7.79 5.33 -12.47
CA LEU A 43 8.64 4.57 -11.54
C LEU A 43 10.12 4.91 -11.69
N ILE A 44 10.63 4.93 -12.93
CA ILE A 44 12.05 5.19 -13.21
C ILE A 44 12.43 6.63 -12.79
N TYR A 45 11.56 7.59 -13.09
CA TYR A 45 11.76 8.98 -12.71
C TYR A 45 11.71 9.16 -11.18
N ALA A 46 10.72 8.56 -10.52
CA ALA A 46 10.56 8.60 -9.07
C ALA A 46 11.73 7.94 -8.34
N HIS A 47 12.26 6.82 -8.86
CA HIS A 47 13.45 6.17 -8.32
C HIS A 47 14.67 7.10 -8.39
N LYS A 48 14.92 7.72 -9.54
CA LYS A 48 16.01 8.71 -9.66
C LYS A 48 15.84 9.88 -8.70
N LEU A 49 14.61 10.37 -8.51
CA LEU A 49 14.31 11.48 -7.61
C LEU A 49 14.47 11.12 -6.14
N ALA A 50 14.01 9.93 -5.73
CA ALA A 50 14.10 9.48 -4.34
C ALA A 50 15.54 9.26 -3.85
N PHE A 51 16.45 8.88 -4.76
CA PHE A 51 17.88 8.68 -4.47
C PHE A 51 18.74 9.89 -4.82
N LYS A 52 18.18 10.95 -5.42
CA LYS A 52 18.91 12.19 -5.64
C LYS A 52 19.11 12.86 -4.28
N LYS A 53 20.34 13.30 -4.01
CA LYS A 53 20.64 14.14 -2.84
C LYS A 53 19.81 15.42 -2.95
N SER A 54 19.00 15.74 -1.95
CA SER A 54 18.24 16.99 -1.88
C SER A 54 19.21 18.16 -1.99
N GLU A 55 19.23 18.83 -3.15
CA GLU A 55 20.01 20.06 -3.39
C GLU A 55 19.22 21.31 -2.98
N ASP A 56 17.93 21.17 -2.69
CA ASP A 56 17.06 22.29 -2.35
C ASP A 56 17.10 22.58 -0.85
N THR A 57 18.01 23.46 -0.46
CA THR A 57 18.06 24.10 0.86
C THR A 57 16.87 25.03 1.14
N SER A 58 15.87 25.08 0.25
CA SER A 58 14.71 25.98 0.30
C SER A 58 13.34 25.27 0.40
N SER A 59 13.29 23.94 0.32
CA SER A 59 12.02 23.20 0.42
C SER A 59 11.65 22.94 1.89
N SER A 60 10.45 23.35 2.30
CA SER A 60 9.89 23.25 3.67
C SER A 60 9.54 21.81 4.09
N GLY A 61 10.51 20.89 4.09
CA GLY A 61 10.33 19.53 4.57
C GLY A 61 11.32 19.22 5.71
N ASP A 62 10.81 18.70 6.83
CA ASP A 62 11.64 18.37 8.00
C ASP A 62 12.60 17.18 7.77
N ILE A 63 12.35 16.39 6.71
CA ILE A 63 13.13 15.20 6.35
C ILE A 63 13.38 15.13 4.85
N SER A 64 14.49 14.49 4.46
CA SER A 64 14.80 14.28 3.03
C SER A 64 13.80 13.34 2.35
N HIS A 65 13.65 13.46 1.02
CA HIS A 65 12.81 12.56 0.23
C HIS A 65 13.18 11.09 0.43
N PHE A 66 14.48 10.80 0.55
CA PHE A 66 14.99 9.47 0.86
C PHE A 66 14.54 9.00 2.26
N GLN A 67 14.64 9.84 3.28
CA GLN A 67 14.18 9.51 4.63
C GLN A 67 12.68 9.21 4.68
N ALA A 68 11.87 10.05 4.03
CA ALA A 68 10.42 9.84 3.97
C ALA A 68 10.06 8.51 3.29
N LEU A 69 10.76 8.17 2.20
CA LEU A 69 10.62 6.87 1.53
C LEU A 69 11.00 5.72 2.47
N MET A 70 12.14 5.80 3.14
CA MET A 70 12.61 4.75 4.06
C MET A 70 11.65 4.55 5.24
N THR A 71 11.06 5.61 5.78
CA THR A 71 10.04 5.52 6.84
C THR A 71 8.77 4.81 6.33
N ALA A 72 8.27 5.17 5.16
CA ALA A 72 7.10 4.51 4.57
C ALA A 72 7.39 3.03 4.23
N MET A 73 8.58 2.71 3.72
CA MET A 73 9.01 1.34 3.47
C MET A 73 9.13 0.53 4.77
N ALA A 74 9.68 1.11 5.83
CA ALA A 74 9.76 0.45 7.13
C ALA A 74 8.37 0.13 7.71
N ALA A 75 7.37 1.00 7.47
CA ALA A 75 6.00 0.76 7.89
C ALA A 75 5.28 -0.35 7.08
N THR A 76 5.69 -0.58 5.84
CA THR A 76 5.03 -1.51 4.92
C THR A 76 5.76 -2.85 4.77
N ILE A 77 7.06 -2.91 5.05
CA ILE A 77 7.86 -4.13 5.04
C ILE A 77 7.85 -4.73 6.45
N GLY A 78 7.09 -5.82 6.63
CA GLY A 78 7.00 -6.50 7.91
C GLY A 78 6.74 -8.00 7.79
N MET A 79 6.46 -8.63 8.94
CA MET A 79 6.18 -10.08 9.04
C MET A 79 5.08 -10.52 8.05
N GLY A 80 4.09 -9.67 7.79
CA GLY A 80 3.02 -9.93 6.82
C GLY A 80 3.53 -10.23 5.40
N ASN A 81 4.59 -9.58 4.94
CA ASN A 81 5.15 -9.86 3.60
C ASN A 81 5.95 -11.16 3.57
N ILE A 82 6.52 -11.60 4.70
CA ILE A 82 7.33 -12.83 4.79
C ILE A 82 6.41 -14.03 5.01
N ALA A 83 5.64 -14.02 6.11
CA ALA A 83 4.72 -15.09 6.47
C ALA A 83 3.52 -15.18 5.52
N GLY A 84 3.04 -14.04 5.01
CA GLY A 84 1.92 -14.01 4.07
C GLY A 84 2.28 -14.66 2.74
N VAL A 85 3.47 -14.40 2.19
CA VAL A 85 3.94 -15.06 0.96
C VAL A 85 4.14 -16.56 1.20
N ALA A 86 4.72 -16.95 2.34
CA ALA A 86 4.90 -18.36 2.69
C ALA A 86 3.59 -19.13 2.88
N THR A 87 2.49 -18.45 3.24
CA THR A 87 1.16 -19.08 3.41
C THR A 87 0.36 -19.09 2.11
N ALA A 88 0.67 -18.19 1.18
CA ALA A 88 -0.04 -18.06 -0.09
C ALA A 88 0.45 -19.02 -1.19
N VAL A 89 1.63 -19.63 -1.01
CA VAL A 89 2.24 -20.64 -1.89
C VAL A 89 2.07 -22.02 -1.28
#